data_AF-A0A8H8M9S3-F1
#
_entry.id   AF-A0A8H8M9S3-F1
#
_cell.length_a   1.000
_cell.length_b   1.000
_cell.length_c   1.000
_cell.angle_alpha   90.00
_cell.angle_beta   90.00
_cell.angle_gamma   90.00
#
_symmetry.space_group_name_H-M   'P 1'
#
loop_
_entity.id
_entity.type
_entity.pdbx_description
1 polymer ?
#
loop_
_entity_poly.entity_id
_entity_poly.type
_entity_poly.pdbx_seq_one_letter_code
_entity_poly.pdbx_strand_id
1 'polypeptide(L)'
;MADMDKTSFKIARAINFALVFACAAVVLGITINLNSRLSSTGIHDFLIFSLVVSILTIIVCIILALRSQPRVEAGVVFVLGVLWLTMGAYSTDVVGQQSCYAQRGRTIPANSDTTYSAESYCRQMKTVQAFSWANFVFLAILFGLLVGVGMKLNDQDKHDVWKDAGRSRGSDPEMLEERHLTRPPPPIGYPAESPVSPVRRGGSGRSTSGRSTSGRSGRSGQRFVYPDAYGASPMPMPQVIQQQPGHSVIVRNGEVFQVPGSVTSI
;
A
#
# COMPACT_ATOMS: atom_id res chain seq x y z
N MET A 1 -26.10 -11.04 12.63
CA MET A 1 -25.05 -11.10 11.59
C MET A 1 -24.29 -9.78 11.42
N ALA A 2 -24.87 -8.61 11.71
CA ALA A 2 -24.20 -7.30 11.54
C ALA A 2 -23.11 -6.95 12.59
N ASP A 3 -23.07 -7.60 13.76
CA ASP A 3 -22.06 -7.30 14.78
C ASP A 3 -20.70 -7.97 14.53
N MET A 4 -20.67 -9.04 13.73
CA MET A 4 -19.42 -9.74 13.40
C MET A 4 -18.55 -8.94 12.42
N ASP A 5 -19.11 -7.96 11.72
CA ASP A 5 -18.39 -7.16 10.71
C ASP A 5 -17.57 -6.01 11.34
N LYS A 6 -18.06 -5.40 12.43
CA LYS A 6 -17.38 -4.23 13.04
C LYS A 6 -16.07 -4.60 13.70
N THR A 7 -16.03 -5.72 14.42
CA THR A 7 -14.82 -6.20 15.10
C THR A 7 -13.80 -6.69 14.09
N SER A 8 -14.25 -7.44 13.07
CA SER A 8 -13.41 -7.91 11.96
C SER A 8 -12.73 -6.76 11.22
N PHE A 9 -13.45 -5.67 10.93
CA PHE A 9 -12.88 -4.48 10.28
C PHE A 9 -11.79 -3.81 11.13
N LYS A 10 -12.05 -3.62 12.43
CA LYS A 10 -11.06 -3.02 13.35
C LYS A 10 -9.78 -3.85 13.43
N ILE A 11 -9.93 -5.17 13.53
CA ILE A 11 -8.80 -6.11 13.59
C ILE A 11 -8.03 -6.10 12.27
N ALA A 12 -8.71 -6.24 11.13
CA ALA A 12 -8.07 -6.22 9.82
C ALA A 12 -7.31 -4.92 9.56
N ARG A 13 -7.89 -3.77 9.95
CA ARG A 13 -7.26 -2.46 9.87
C ARG A 13 -5.99 -2.38 10.74
N ALA A 14 -6.08 -2.83 12.00
CA ALA A 14 -4.94 -2.84 12.91
C ALA A 14 -3.79 -3.74 12.41
N ILE A 15 -4.11 -4.94 11.92
CA ILE A 15 -3.13 -5.87 11.34
C ILE A 15 -2.45 -5.23 10.12
N ASN A 16 -3.21 -4.63 9.20
CA ASN A 16 -2.63 -3.96 8.03
C ASN A 16 -1.69 -2.82 8.42
N PHE A 17 -2.07 -1.97 9.38
CA PHE A 17 -1.18 -0.91 9.85
C PHE A 17 0.09 -1.45 10.52
N ALA A 18 -0.01 -2.54 11.28
CA ALA A 18 1.15 -3.19 11.87
C ALA A 18 2.11 -3.75 10.80
N LEU A 19 1.58 -4.36 9.74
CA LEU A 19 2.37 -4.86 8.62
C LEU A 19 3.08 -3.73 7.85
N VAL A 20 2.35 -2.65 7.54
CA VAL A 20 2.92 -1.47 6.88
C VAL A 20 4.02 -0.83 7.73
N PHE A 21 3.77 -0.69 9.03
CA PHE A 21 4.75 -0.16 9.97
C PHE A 21 6.01 -1.03 10.04
N ALA A 22 5.87 -2.35 10.15
CA ALA A 22 7.00 -3.27 10.22
C ALA A 22 7.83 -3.23 8.93
N CYS A 23 7.19 -3.25 7.76
CA CYS A 23 7.88 -3.16 6.47
C CYS A 23 8.59 -1.81 6.29
N ALA A 24 7.95 -0.70 6.68
CA ALA A 24 8.56 0.63 6.65
C ALA A 24 9.79 0.73 7.58
N ALA A 25 9.73 0.13 8.76
CA ALA A 25 10.86 0.09 9.69
C ALA A 25 12.06 -0.70 9.14
N VAL A 26 11.81 -1.83 8.45
CA VAL A 26 12.86 -2.61 7.78
C VAL A 26 13.54 -1.78 6.69
N VAL A 27 12.76 -1.12 5.83
CA VAL A 27 13.27 -0.24 4.77
C VAL A 27 14.06 0.94 5.36
N LEU A 28 13.56 1.55 6.45
CA LEU A 28 14.28 2.62 7.16
C LEU A 28 15.63 2.13 7.70
N GLY A 29 15.68 0.94 8.31
CA GLY A 29 16.93 0.37 8.81
C GLY A 29 17.97 0.12 7.72
N ILE A 30 17.54 -0.46 6.59
CA ILE A 30 18.42 -0.71 5.44
C ILE A 30 18.93 0.61 4.86
N THR A 31 18.06 1.60 4.68
CA THR A 31 18.40 2.89 4.06
C THR A 31 19.33 3.72 4.94
N ILE A 32 19.13 3.75 6.26
CA ILE A 32 20.07 4.39 7.20
C ILE A 32 21.45 3.73 7.12
N ASN A 33 21.51 2.40 7.10
CA ASN A 33 22.76 1.66 7.00
C ASN A 33 23.49 1.98 5.67
N LEU A 34 22.78 1.97 4.54
CA LEU A 34 23.35 2.33 3.24
C LEU A 34 23.79 3.79 3.18
N ASN A 35 22.98 4.72 3.68
CA ASN A 35 23.28 6.16 3.69
C ASN A 35 24.56 6.47 4.47
N SER A 36 24.78 5.79 5.60
CA SER A 36 26.00 5.97 6.40
C SER A 36 27.28 5.54 5.66
N ARG A 37 27.17 4.61 4.70
CA ARG A 37 28.31 4.03 3.97
C ARG A 37 28.54 4.66 2.60
N LEU A 38 27.47 5.07 1.92
CA LEU A 38 27.49 5.45 0.50
C LEU A 38 27.32 6.96 0.28
N SER A 39 27.61 7.76 1.31
CA SER A 39 27.39 9.21 1.32
C SER A 39 28.22 10.04 0.32
N SER A 40 28.91 9.43 -0.65
CA SER A 40 29.68 10.16 -1.69
C SER A 40 29.31 9.74 -3.12
N THR A 41 28.31 8.90 -3.29
CA THR A 41 27.95 8.32 -4.60
C THR A 41 26.67 8.93 -5.16
N GLY A 42 26.53 8.97 -6.50
CA GLY A 42 25.38 9.55 -7.22
C GLY A 42 24.02 8.86 -6.98
N ILE A 43 23.93 7.92 -6.04
CA ILE A 43 22.68 7.25 -5.60
C ILE A 43 22.03 7.96 -4.40
N HIS A 44 22.57 9.09 -3.98
CA HIS A 44 22.10 9.85 -2.82
C HIS A 44 20.63 10.25 -2.89
N ASP A 45 20.18 10.72 -4.05
CA ASP A 45 18.81 11.21 -4.22
C ASP A 45 17.77 10.12 -3.95
N PHE A 46 18.07 8.88 -4.37
CA PHE A 46 17.24 7.72 -4.08
C PHE A 46 17.21 7.40 -2.58
N LEU A 47 18.36 7.44 -1.89
CA LEU A 47 18.43 7.14 -0.46
C LEU A 47 17.68 8.18 0.38
N ILE A 48 17.83 9.47 0.04
CA ILE A 48 17.12 10.56 0.70
C ILE A 48 15.61 10.41 0.50
N PHE A 49 15.16 10.17 -0.74
CA PHE A 49 13.75 9.95 -1.03
C PHE A 49 13.18 8.76 -0.23
N SER A 50 13.88 7.63 -0.24
CA SER A 50 13.48 6.43 0.49
C SER A 50 13.39 6.64 2.00
N LEU A 51 14.32 7.41 2.59
CA LEU A 51 14.34 7.74 4.01
C LEU A 51 13.15 8.63 4.37
N VAL A 52 12.88 9.67 3.58
CA VAL A 52 11.73 10.57 3.79
C VAL A 52 10.41 9.82 3.70
N VAL A 53 10.22 8.99 2.67
CA VAL A 53 8.99 8.19 2.50
C VAL A 53 8.78 7.23 3.68
N SER A 54 9.85 6.58 4.17
CA SER A 54 9.75 5.64 5.29
C SER A 54 9.41 6.33 6.61
N ILE A 55 10.06 7.45 6.92
CA ILE A 55 9.78 8.24 8.13
C ILE A 55 8.36 8.81 8.09
N LEU A 56 7.96 9.39 6.96
CA LEU A 56 6.62 9.94 6.77
C LEU A 56 5.56 8.85 6.96
N THR A 57 5.79 7.65 6.42
CA THR A 57 4.89 6.48 6.61
C THR A 57 4.75 6.13 8.09
N ILE A 58 5.86 6.05 8.84
CA ILE A 58 5.82 5.72 10.27
C ILE A 58 5.03 6.76 11.07
N ILE A 59 5.31 8.05 10.85
CA ILE A 59 4.61 9.15 11.55
C ILE A 59 3.12 9.11 11.22
N VAL A 60 2.77 8.94 9.95
CA VAL A 60 1.37 8.86 9.50
C VAL A 60 0.67 7.64 10.08
N CYS A 61 1.31 6.47 10.11
CA CYS A 61 0.74 5.27 10.75
C CYS A 61 0.43 5.52 12.23
N ILE A 62 1.31 6.20 12.96
CA ILE A 62 1.07 6.58 14.37
C ILE A 62 -0.12 7.55 14.46
N ILE A 63 -0.17 8.59 13.64
CA ILE A 63 -1.27 9.57 13.65
C ILE A 63 -2.61 8.90 13.32
N LEU A 64 -2.66 8.02 12.31
CA LEU A 64 -3.88 7.28 11.93
C LEU A 64 -4.29 6.27 12.99
N ALA A 65 -3.33 5.67 13.71
CA ALA A 65 -3.63 4.81 14.86
C ALA A 65 -4.28 5.61 16.02
N LEU A 66 -3.86 6.86 16.22
CA LEU A 66 -4.41 7.75 17.26
C LEU A 66 -5.73 8.41 16.85
N ARG A 67 -5.94 8.71 15.56
CA ARG A 67 -7.15 9.38 15.05
C ARG A 67 -7.80 8.60 13.91
N SER A 68 -8.87 7.88 14.24
CA SER A 68 -9.63 7.08 13.28
C SER A 68 -10.71 7.88 12.54
N GLN A 69 -10.30 8.81 11.66
CA GLN A 69 -11.23 9.47 10.73
C GLN A 69 -11.15 8.82 9.33
N PRO A 70 -12.12 7.98 8.93
CA PRO A 70 -12.01 7.15 7.72
C PRO A 70 -11.91 7.95 6.41
N ARG A 71 -12.48 9.16 6.35
CA ARG A 71 -12.38 10.05 5.17
C ARG A 71 -10.96 10.54 4.93
N VAL A 72 -10.33 11.07 5.98
CA VAL A 72 -8.96 11.57 5.92
C VAL A 72 -7.99 10.39 5.72
N GLU A 73 -8.26 9.27 6.40
CA GLU A 73 -7.49 8.04 6.28
C GLU A 73 -7.41 7.55 4.83
N ALA A 74 -8.52 7.54 4.08
CA ALA A 74 -8.52 7.11 2.67
C ALA A 74 -7.63 8.00 1.79
N GLY A 75 -7.71 9.33 1.94
CA GLY A 75 -6.88 10.27 1.19
C GLY A 75 -5.40 10.12 1.51
N VAL A 76 -5.06 9.96 2.79
CA VAL A 76 -3.67 9.81 3.24
C VAL A 76 -3.08 8.47 2.81
N VAL A 77 -3.83 7.37 2.94
CA VAL A 77 -3.41 6.03 2.48
C VAL A 77 -3.19 6.01 0.97
N PHE A 78 -4.01 6.73 0.20
CA PHE A 78 -3.82 6.86 -1.24
C PHE A 78 -2.49 7.56 -1.59
N VAL A 79 -2.19 8.71 -0.96
CA VAL A 79 -0.93 9.43 -1.18
C VAL A 79 0.28 8.58 -0.78
N LEU A 80 0.21 7.90 0.38
CA LEU A 80 1.24 6.95 0.79
C LEU A 80 1.41 5.82 -0.22
N GLY A 81 0.32 5.26 -0.73
CA GLY A 81 0.36 4.22 -1.76
C GLY A 81 1.11 4.68 -3.00
N VAL A 82 0.85 5.89 -3.50
CA VAL A 82 1.56 6.45 -4.65
C VAL A 82 3.05 6.65 -4.35
N LEU A 83 3.41 7.14 -3.16
CA LEU A 83 4.82 7.30 -2.77
C LEU A 83 5.57 5.96 -2.73
N TRP A 84 4.96 4.91 -2.16
CA TRP A 84 5.54 3.57 -2.13
C TRP A 84 5.63 2.94 -3.52
N LEU A 85 4.64 3.18 -4.38
CA LEU A 85 4.67 2.74 -5.78
C LEU A 85 5.82 3.41 -6.54
N THR A 86 5.97 4.73 -6.41
CA THR A 86 7.06 5.50 -7.01
C THR A 86 8.41 5.00 -6.52
N MET A 87 8.54 4.70 -5.23
CA MET A 87 9.76 4.12 -4.67
C MET A 87 10.07 2.72 -5.23
N GLY A 88 9.04 1.88 -5.39
CA GLY A 88 9.15 0.57 -6.04
C GLY A 88 9.58 0.67 -7.50
N ALA A 89 9.02 1.61 -8.25
CA ALA A 89 9.42 1.87 -9.64
C ALA A 89 10.84 2.45 -9.72
N TYR A 90 11.19 3.43 -8.88
CA TYR A 90 12.51 4.06 -8.93
C TYR A 90 13.62 3.07 -8.54
N SER A 91 13.37 2.18 -7.57
CA SER A 91 14.35 1.13 -7.23
C SER A 91 14.62 0.14 -8.37
N THR A 92 13.64 -0.13 -9.24
CA THR A 92 13.86 -0.97 -10.43
C THR A 92 14.79 -0.32 -11.45
N ASP A 93 14.72 1.01 -11.57
CA ASP A 93 15.56 1.79 -12.47
C ASP A 93 17.02 1.82 -11.99
N VAL A 94 17.22 2.06 -10.68
CA VAL A 94 18.57 2.13 -10.08
C VAL A 94 19.31 0.79 -10.12
N VAL A 95 18.62 -0.33 -9.85
CA VAL A 95 19.25 -1.66 -9.80
C VAL A 95 19.39 -2.29 -11.20
N GLY A 96 18.45 -1.98 -12.10
CA GLY A 96 18.32 -2.66 -13.38
C GLY A 96 17.98 -4.15 -13.26
N GLN A 97 17.93 -4.84 -14.41
CA GLN A 97 17.56 -6.27 -14.50
C GLN A 97 18.73 -7.24 -14.19
N GLN A 98 19.78 -6.78 -13.50
CA GLN A 98 20.96 -7.61 -13.29
C GLN A 98 20.81 -8.57 -12.10
N SER A 99 21.40 -9.75 -12.24
CA SER A 99 21.50 -10.74 -11.16
C SER A 99 22.62 -10.36 -10.20
N CYS A 100 22.34 -10.32 -8.89
CA CYS A 100 23.35 -9.92 -7.89
C CYS A 100 24.56 -10.85 -7.86
N TYR A 101 24.40 -12.12 -8.29
CA TYR A 101 25.50 -13.08 -8.41
C TYR A 101 26.52 -12.72 -9.48
N ALA A 102 26.11 -11.99 -10.53
CA ALA A 102 27.01 -11.56 -11.59
C ALA A 102 27.98 -10.44 -11.15
N GLN A 103 27.70 -9.81 -10.00
CA GLN A 103 28.53 -8.74 -9.43
C GLN A 103 29.53 -9.25 -8.38
N ARG A 104 29.65 -10.57 -8.23
CA ARG A 104 30.58 -11.18 -7.26
C ARG A 104 32.02 -10.78 -7.59
N GLY A 105 32.75 -10.29 -6.59
CA GLY A 105 34.13 -9.82 -6.74
C GLY A 105 34.28 -8.38 -7.27
N ARG A 106 33.18 -7.69 -7.61
CA ARG A 106 33.21 -6.26 -7.91
C ARG A 106 33.01 -5.45 -6.65
N THR A 107 33.77 -4.37 -6.52
CA THR A 107 33.66 -3.40 -5.43
C THR A 107 33.24 -2.04 -5.98
N ILE A 108 32.43 -1.34 -5.20
CA ILE A 108 32.06 0.05 -5.46
C ILE A 108 32.83 0.96 -4.49
N PRO A 109 33.30 2.13 -4.94
CA PRO A 109 33.96 3.08 -4.07
C PRO A 109 32.96 3.56 -3.01
N ALA A 110 33.31 3.39 -1.74
CA ALA A 110 32.52 3.87 -0.62
C ALA A 110 33.16 5.12 -0.01
N ASN A 111 32.55 5.65 1.04
CA ASN A 111 33.12 6.80 1.75
C ASN A 111 34.52 6.45 2.34
N SER A 112 35.41 7.44 2.37
CA SER A 112 36.73 7.41 3.03
C SER A 112 37.60 6.18 2.69
N ASP A 113 38.10 6.09 1.45
CA ASP A 113 39.03 5.05 0.93
C ASP A 113 38.61 3.58 1.14
N THR A 114 37.40 3.33 1.64
CA THR A 114 36.88 1.99 1.81
C THR A 114 36.16 1.52 0.56
N THR A 115 36.23 0.22 0.30
CA THR A 115 35.49 -0.42 -0.78
C THR A 115 34.29 -1.17 -0.21
N TYR A 116 33.14 -1.07 -0.87
CA TYR A 116 31.95 -1.82 -0.49
C TYR A 116 31.65 -2.90 -1.54
N SER A 117 31.24 -4.09 -1.09
CA SER A 117 30.91 -5.19 -1.99
C SER A 117 29.65 -4.86 -2.81
N ALA A 118 29.78 -4.85 -4.14
CA ALA A 118 28.66 -4.56 -5.04
C ALA A 118 27.56 -5.63 -4.93
N GLU A 119 27.92 -6.87 -4.58
CA GLU A 119 26.97 -7.94 -4.33
C GLU A 119 26.07 -7.64 -3.12
N SER A 120 26.66 -7.20 -2.00
CA SER A 120 25.90 -6.85 -0.79
C SER A 120 24.94 -5.69 -1.07
N TYR A 121 25.41 -4.68 -1.80
CA TYR A 121 24.60 -3.55 -2.22
C TYR A 121 23.39 -3.99 -3.06
N CYS A 122 23.61 -4.81 -4.09
CA CYS A 122 22.54 -5.32 -4.95
C CYS A 122 21.48 -6.09 -4.15
N ARG A 123 21.90 -6.94 -3.20
CA ARG A 123 20.96 -7.69 -2.35
C ARG A 123 20.11 -6.77 -1.50
N GLN A 124 20.71 -5.78 -0.85
CA GLN A 124 19.97 -4.83 0.01
C GLN A 124 18.98 -3.99 -0.81
N MET A 125 19.37 -3.53 -2.00
CA MET A 125 18.48 -2.77 -2.88
C MET A 125 17.31 -3.62 -3.39
N LYS A 126 17.52 -4.89 -3.73
CA LYS A 126 16.41 -5.79 -4.09
C LYS A 126 15.46 -6.05 -2.91
N THR A 127 15.99 -6.09 -1.69
CA THR A 127 15.16 -6.17 -0.47
C THR A 127 14.30 -4.93 -0.33
N VAL A 128 14.87 -3.73 -0.48
CA VAL A 128 14.13 -2.46 -0.46
C VAL A 128 13.03 -2.43 -1.53
N GLN A 129 13.36 -2.87 -2.75
CA GLN A 129 12.39 -3.01 -3.84
C GLN A 129 11.24 -3.95 -3.44
N ALA A 130 11.52 -5.16 -2.95
CA ALA A 130 10.49 -6.12 -2.58
C ALA A 130 9.57 -5.60 -1.47
N PHE A 131 10.13 -5.00 -0.42
CA PHE A 131 9.34 -4.42 0.67
C PHE A 131 8.53 -3.19 0.24
N SER A 132 9.02 -2.41 -0.72
CA SER A 132 8.27 -1.27 -1.25
C SER A 132 7.01 -1.71 -2.02
N TRP A 133 7.11 -2.75 -2.85
CA TRP A 133 5.97 -3.36 -3.53
C TRP A 133 5.00 -4.00 -2.55
N ALA A 134 5.49 -4.70 -1.53
CA ALA A 134 4.65 -5.27 -0.48
C ALA A 134 3.86 -4.18 0.27
N ASN A 135 4.53 -3.09 0.66
CA ASN A 135 3.88 -1.95 1.31
C ASN A 135 2.81 -1.31 0.43
N PHE A 136 3.10 -1.12 -0.86
CA PHE A 136 2.11 -0.63 -1.82
C PHE A 136 0.86 -1.54 -1.86
N VAL A 137 1.04 -2.86 -1.92
CA VAL A 137 -0.07 -3.81 -1.93
C VAL A 137 -0.89 -3.74 -0.63
N PHE A 138 -0.24 -3.68 0.53
CA PHE A 138 -0.97 -3.54 1.81
C PHE A 138 -1.76 -2.24 1.90
N LEU A 139 -1.17 -1.12 1.46
CA LEU A 139 -1.87 0.17 1.39
C LEU A 139 -3.02 0.15 0.38
N ALA A 140 -2.86 -0.50 -0.77
CA ALA A 140 -3.92 -0.65 -1.77
C ALA A 140 -5.09 -1.50 -1.26
N ILE A 141 -4.82 -2.59 -0.54
CA ILE A 141 -5.86 -3.40 0.12
C ILE A 141 -6.59 -2.56 1.18
N LEU A 142 -5.85 -1.82 2.01
CA LEU A 142 -6.45 -0.94 3.02
C LEU A 142 -7.31 0.15 2.39
N PHE A 143 -6.83 0.78 1.32
CA PHE A 143 -7.59 1.76 0.55
C PHE A 143 -8.88 1.16 -0.02
N GLY A 144 -8.81 -0.02 -0.63
CA GLY A 144 -9.98 -0.74 -1.13
C GLY A 144 -11.01 -1.06 -0.05
N LEU A 145 -10.55 -1.46 1.15
CA LEU A 145 -11.43 -1.68 2.30
C LEU A 145 -12.12 -0.39 2.75
N LEU A 146 -11.40 0.73 2.82
CA LEU A 146 -11.95 2.03 3.22
C LEU A 146 -12.99 2.53 2.20
N VAL A 147 -12.68 2.45 0.90
CA VAL A 147 -13.62 2.80 -0.17
C VAL A 147 -14.85 1.89 -0.14
N GLY A 148 -14.67 0.57 0.02
CA GLY A 148 -15.77 -0.38 0.08
C GLY A 148 -16.73 -0.13 1.24
N VAL A 149 -16.22 0.23 2.42
CA VAL A 149 -17.05 0.66 3.55
C VAL A 149 -17.73 2.00 3.25
N GLY A 150 -17.03 2.94 2.63
CA GLY A 150 -17.59 4.23 2.22
C GLY A 150 -18.78 4.10 1.26
N MET A 151 -18.66 3.25 0.24
CA MET A 151 -19.73 2.99 -0.73
C MET A 151 -20.96 2.37 -0.06
N LYS A 152 -20.76 1.36 0.80
CA LYS A 152 -21.86 0.72 1.55
C LYS A 152 -22.62 1.70 2.46
N LEU A 153 -21.94 2.69 3.02
CA LEU A 153 -22.58 3.72 3.85
C LEU A 153 -23.34 4.75 3.02
N ASN A 154 -22.93 4.99 1.77
CA ASN A 154 -23.63 5.88 0.85
C ASN A 154 -24.97 5.28 0.38
N ASP A 155 -25.01 3.96 0.14
CA ASP A 155 -26.23 3.26 -0.26
C ASP A 155 -27.32 3.23 0.83
N GLN A 156 -26.96 3.50 2.09
CA GLN A 156 -27.92 3.50 3.20
C GLN A 156 -28.69 4.82 3.35
N ASP A 157 -28.52 5.77 2.42
CA ASP A 157 -29.29 7.03 2.29
C ASP A 157 -29.41 7.87 3.58
N LYS A 158 -28.50 7.62 4.54
CA LYS A 158 -28.34 8.40 5.77
C LYS A 158 -27.29 9.47 5.54
N HIS A 159 -27.65 10.46 4.72
CA HIS A 159 -26.77 11.56 4.32
C HIS A 159 -26.25 12.43 5.48
N ASP A 160 -26.84 12.35 6.67
CA ASP A 160 -26.50 13.23 7.81
C ASP A 160 -25.46 12.67 8.79
N VAL A 161 -25.15 11.36 8.76
CA VAL A 161 -24.20 10.76 9.72
C VAL A 161 -22.78 11.33 9.58
N TRP A 162 -22.44 11.82 8.39
CA TRP A 162 -21.10 12.32 8.08
C TRP A 162 -20.88 13.80 8.40
N LYS A 163 -21.94 14.60 8.61
CA LYS A 163 -21.80 16.01 8.98
C LYS A 163 -21.65 16.21 10.48
N ASP A 164 -22.18 15.29 11.29
CA ASP A 164 -22.26 15.49 12.76
C ASP A 164 -21.08 14.90 13.56
N ALA A 165 -20.22 14.08 12.94
CA ALA A 165 -19.09 13.45 13.63
C ALA A 165 -18.03 14.46 14.14
N GLY A 166 -18.04 15.69 13.63
CA GLY A 166 -17.16 16.77 14.10
C GLY A 166 -17.75 17.65 15.22
N ARG A 167 -19.08 17.64 15.42
CA ARG A 167 -19.77 18.65 16.25
C ARG A 167 -20.22 18.15 17.61
N SER A 168 -20.37 16.83 17.82
CA SER A 168 -20.93 16.28 19.07
C SER A 168 -19.94 16.08 20.23
N ARG A 169 -18.68 16.50 20.14
CA ARG A 169 -17.68 16.27 21.22
C ARG A 169 -17.45 17.48 22.15
N GLY A 170 -18.17 18.58 21.96
CA GLY A 170 -17.73 19.88 22.51
C GLY A 170 -18.54 20.47 23.66
N SER A 171 -19.87 20.42 23.65
CA SER A 171 -20.59 21.47 24.39
C SER A 171 -22.06 21.18 24.71
N ASP A 172 -22.40 19.96 25.16
CA ASP A 172 -23.65 19.78 25.90
C ASP A 172 -23.34 19.40 27.36
N PRO A 173 -22.87 20.35 28.20
CA PRO A 173 -22.90 20.18 29.65
C PRO A 173 -24.33 20.20 30.22
N GLU A 174 -25.37 20.40 29.40
CA GLU A 174 -26.72 20.73 29.88
C GLU A 174 -27.70 19.55 29.97
N MET A 175 -27.34 18.32 29.59
CA MET A 175 -28.29 17.20 29.59
C MET A 175 -28.24 16.27 30.81
N LEU A 176 -27.36 16.54 31.78
CA LEU A 176 -27.26 15.75 33.03
C LEU A 176 -27.98 16.39 34.23
N GLU A 177 -28.41 17.64 34.14
CA GLU A 177 -29.03 18.38 35.26
C GLU A 177 -30.56 18.53 35.16
N GLU A 178 -31.24 17.87 34.21
CA GLU A 178 -32.71 17.99 34.09
C GLU A 178 -33.50 16.67 34.17
N ARG A 179 -32.87 15.54 34.53
CA ARG A 179 -33.58 14.25 34.74
C ARG A 179 -33.89 13.90 36.19
N HIS A 180 -33.66 14.80 37.14
CA HIS A 180 -33.85 14.49 38.56
C HIS A 180 -34.96 15.26 39.29
N LEU A 181 -35.74 16.14 38.65
CA LEU A 181 -36.65 17.01 39.43
C LEU A 181 -38.10 17.17 38.93
N THR A 182 -38.62 16.28 38.08
CA THR A 182 -40.05 16.34 37.75
C THR A 182 -40.66 14.98 37.40
N ARG A 183 -40.55 14.02 38.33
CA ARG A 183 -41.51 12.92 38.36
C ARG A 183 -42.33 13.04 39.66
N PRO A 184 -43.59 13.51 39.61
CA PRO A 184 -44.46 13.41 40.77
C PRO A 184 -44.58 11.95 41.19
N PRO A 185 -44.68 11.66 42.50
CA PRO A 185 -44.78 10.29 42.99
C PRO A 185 -46.01 9.61 42.36
N PRO A 186 -45.89 8.35 41.90
CA PRO A 186 -47.04 7.62 41.39
C PRO A 186 -48.05 7.40 42.53
N PRO A 187 -49.35 7.56 42.27
CA PRO A 187 -50.38 7.21 43.24
C PRO A 187 -50.33 5.71 43.54
N ILE A 188 -50.34 5.37 44.82
CA ILE A 188 -50.43 4.00 45.34
C ILE A 188 -51.84 3.47 45.00
N GLY A 189 -51.94 2.65 43.95
CA GLY A 189 -53.13 1.91 43.57
C GLY A 189 -52.88 0.41 43.67
N TYR A 190 -53.69 -0.27 44.47
CA TYR A 190 -53.70 -1.73 44.67
C TYR A 190 -54.09 -2.50 43.39
N PRO A 191 -53.77 -3.82 43.30
CA PRO A 191 -53.83 -4.56 42.04
C PRO A 191 -55.27 -4.98 41.70
N ALA A 192 -55.66 -4.76 40.45
CA ALA A 192 -56.83 -5.38 39.86
C ALA A 192 -56.39 -6.44 38.84
N GLU A 193 -57.02 -7.61 38.98
CA GLU A 193 -56.85 -8.83 38.22
C GLU A 193 -56.93 -8.66 36.69
N SER A 194 -56.22 -9.58 36.02
CA SER A 194 -56.18 -9.91 34.60
C SER A 194 -57.57 -9.95 33.92
N PRO A 195 -57.64 -9.82 32.57
CA PRO A 195 -57.65 -11.06 31.79
C PRO A 195 -56.88 -11.05 30.46
N VAL A 196 -56.43 -12.26 30.16
CA VAL A 196 -55.91 -12.85 28.92
C VAL A 196 -56.77 -12.54 27.69
N SER A 197 -56.13 -12.29 26.53
CA SER A 197 -56.47 -12.82 25.17
C SER A 197 -55.75 -12.03 24.05
N PRO A 198 -55.72 -12.51 22.78
CA PRO A 198 -55.38 -13.86 22.32
C PRO A 198 -54.26 -13.85 21.25
N VAL A 199 -53.73 -15.04 21.03
CA VAL A 199 -52.85 -15.47 19.93
C VAL A 199 -53.40 -15.02 18.56
N ARG A 200 -52.57 -14.34 17.74
CA ARG A 200 -52.84 -14.14 16.31
C ARG A 200 -51.87 -14.97 15.47
N ARG A 201 -52.42 -16.01 14.86
CA ARG A 201 -51.79 -17.02 14.00
C ARG A 201 -52.22 -16.78 12.55
N GLY A 202 -51.29 -16.85 11.60
CA GLY A 202 -51.53 -16.87 10.14
C GLY A 202 -50.98 -15.64 9.40
N GLY A 203 -50.34 -15.70 8.22
CA GLY A 203 -50.07 -16.76 7.24
C GLY A 203 -48.82 -16.37 6.43
N SER A 204 -48.04 -17.29 5.85
CA SER A 204 -48.28 -17.98 4.57
C SER A 204 -48.31 -17.06 3.32
N GLY A 205 -47.23 -17.09 2.54
CA GLY A 205 -47.11 -16.61 1.14
C GLY A 205 -45.66 -16.22 0.85
N ARG A 206 -44.77 -17.05 0.28
CA ARG A 206 -44.68 -17.65 -1.07
C ARG A 206 -44.58 -16.64 -2.22
N SER A 207 -43.36 -16.49 -2.75
CA SER A 207 -42.97 -16.03 -4.10
C SER A 207 -41.43 -16.16 -4.15
N THR A 208 -40.75 -17.18 -4.71
CA THR A 208 -40.61 -17.69 -6.10
C THR A 208 -40.58 -16.64 -7.21
N SER A 209 -39.35 -16.29 -7.63
CA SER A 209 -38.86 -16.00 -9.00
C SER A 209 -37.72 -14.96 -8.87
N GLY A 210 -36.64 -14.95 -9.66
CA GLY A 210 -36.35 -15.69 -10.86
C GLY A 210 -34.84 -15.73 -11.11
N ARG A 211 -34.46 -16.84 -11.71
CA ARG A 211 -33.19 -17.16 -12.36
C ARG A 211 -32.95 -16.19 -13.52
N SER A 212 -31.74 -15.65 -13.63
CA SER A 212 -31.21 -15.10 -14.88
C SER A 212 -29.77 -15.56 -15.07
N THR A 213 -29.67 -16.66 -15.80
CA THR A 213 -28.49 -17.16 -16.50
C THR A 213 -28.43 -16.52 -17.88
N SER A 214 -27.42 -15.71 -18.17
CA SER A 214 -26.79 -15.48 -19.48
C SER A 214 -25.68 -14.45 -19.25
N GLY A 215 -24.48 -14.48 -19.84
CA GLY A 215 -23.84 -15.37 -20.77
C GLY A 215 -22.48 -14.75 -21.14
N ARG A 216 -21.49 -15.61 -21.39
CA ARG A 216 -20.52 -15.46 -22.50
C ARG A 216 -19.74 -14.14 -22.62
N SER A 217 -18.45 -14.19 -22.31
CA SER A 217 -17.43 -14.05 -23.36
C SER A 217 -16.12 -14.68 -22.92
N GLY A 218 -15.70 -15.70 -23.68
CA GLY A 218 -14.39 -16.29 -23.56
C GLY A 218 -13.33 -15.30 -24.03
N ARG A 219 -12.40 -14.96 -23.13
CA ARG A 219 -11.16 -14.31 -23.51
C ARG A 219 -10.10 -15.40 -23.58
N SER A 220 -9.78 -15.78 -24.80
CA SER A 220 -8.65 -16.63 -25.17
C SER A 220 -7.41 -16.23 -24.38
N GLY A 221 -6.97 -17.13 -23.49
CA GLY A 221 -5.68 -17.01 -22.83
C GLY A 221 -4.58 -17.08 -23.88
N GLN A 222 -3.88 -15.97 -24.08
CA GLN A 222 -2.53 -16.05 -24.61
C GLN A 222 -1.68 -16.74 -23.55
N ARG A 223 -1.50 -18.04 -23.73
CA ARG A 223 -0.50 -18.83 -23.02
C ARG A 223 0.85 -18.32 -23.50
N PHE A 224 1.47 -17.46 -22.71
CA PHE A 224 2.88 -17.15 -22.86
C PHE A 224 3.66 -18.44 -22.59
N VAL A 225 4.03 -19.12 -23.68
CA VAL A 225 5.01 -20.20 -23.65
C VAL A 225 6.35 -19.51 -23.44
N TYR A 226 6.87 -19.57 -22.22
CA TYR A 226 8.30 -19.35 -22.03
C TYR A 226 9.02 -20.49 -22.74
N PRO A 227 9.97 -20.20 -23.65
CA PRO A 227 10.80 -21.26 -24.22
C PRO A 227 11.55 -21.94 -23.09
N ASP A 228 11.32 -23.24 -22.93
CA ASP A 228 12.06 -24.09 -22.02
C ASP A 228 13.55 -24.00 -22.39
N ALA A 229 14.33 -23.36 -21.52
CA ALA A 229 15.77 -23.22 -21.64
C ALA A 229 16.47 -24.53 -21.21
N TYR A 230 16.17 -25.62 -21.91
CA TYR A 230 16.92 -26.87 -21.82
C TYR A 230 17.36 -27.26 -23.22
N GLY A 231 18.46 -26.66 -23.69
CA GLY A 231 19.08 -27.04 -24.96
C GLY A 231 19.91 -25.98 -25.67
N ALA A 232 20.15 -24.81 -25.08
CA ALA A 232 20.99 -23.80 -25.72
C ALA A 232 22.48 -24.14 -25.54
N SER A 233 23.14 -24.44 -26.65
CA SER A 233 24.59 -24.22 -26.83
C SER A 233 25.00 -22.89 -26.20
N PRO A 234 26.21 -22.77 -25.61
CA PRO A 234 26.63 -21.54 -24.93
C PRO A 234 26.47 -20.35 -25.86
N MET A 235 25.44 -19.53 -25.60
CA MET A 235 25.26 -18.28 -26.33
C MET A 235 26.49 -17.41 -26.04
N PRO A 236 27.12 -16.83 -27.07
CA PRO A 236 28.24 -15.91 -26.87
C PRO A 236 27.76 -14.82 -25.92
N MET A 237 28.48 -14.66 -24.82
CA MET A 237 28.11 -13.69 -23.79
C MET A 237 27.97 -12.30 -24.43
N PRO A 238 26.91 -11.54 -24.09
CA PRO A 238 26.73 -10.20 -24.64
C PRO A 238 27.97 -9.36 -24.31
N GLN A 239 28.70 -8.97 -25.36
CA GLN A 239 29.83 -8.05 -25.21
C GLN A 239 29.26 -6.68 -24.82
N VAL A 240 29.42 -6.32 -23.55
CA VAL A 240 29.10 -4.98 -23.06
C VAL A 240 30.24 -4.05 -23.50
N ILE A 241 30.00 -3.25 -24.52
CA ILE A 241 30.95 -2.25 -25.00
C ILE A 241 30.77 -0.99 -24.16
N GLN A 242 31.78 -0.67 -23.37
CA GLN A 242 31.79 0.53 -22.55
C GLN A 242 32.07 1.73 -23.45
N GLN A 243 31.05 2.57 -23.66
CA GLN A 243 31.16 3.78 -24.47
C GLN A 243 31.94 4.83 -23.67
N GLN A 244 33.02 5.35 -24.24
CA GLN A 244 33.77 6.45 -23.62
C GLN A 244 32.97 7.76 -23.72
N PRO A 245 32.96 8.61 -22.68
CA PRO A 245 32.35 9.94 -22.77
C PRO A 245 32.88 10.71 -23.97
N GLY A 246 31.99 11.32 -24.76
CA GLY A 246 32.35 12.06 -25.97
C GLY A 246 32.58 11.22 -27.22
N HIS A 247 32.38 9.89 -27.18
CA HIS A 247 32.43 9.02 -28.36
C HIS A 247 31.05 8.50 -28.73
N SER A 248 30.78 8.36 -30.02
CA SER A 248 29.60 7.68 -30.55
C SER A 248 29.95 6.26 -30.98
N VAL A 249 29.04 5.31 -30.74
CA VAL A 249 29.22 3.91 -31.15
C VAL A 249 28.40 3.66 -32.41
N ILE A 250 29.06 3.24 -33.48
CA ILE A 250 28.44 2.87 -34.75
C ILE A 250 28.65 1.38 -34.97
N VAL A 251 27.57 0.62 -35.15
CA VAL A 251 27.64 -0.81 -35.50
C VAL A 251 27.42 -0.95 -37.00
N ARG A 252 28.42 -1.43 -37.73
CA ARG A 252 28.35 -1.70 -39.19
C ARG A 252 28.84 -3.11 -39.46
N ASN A 253 28.01 -3.93 -40.12
CA ASN A 253 28.35 -5.30 -40.51
C ASN A 253 28.79 -6.22 -39.34
N GLY A 254 28.27 -5.99 -38.13
CA GLY A 254 28.65 -6.75 -36.94
C GLY A 254 29.96 -6.31 -36.27
N GLU A 255 30.66 -5.34 -36.85
CA GLU A 255 31.79 -4.66 -36.20
C GLU A 255 31.33 -3.39 -35.50
N VAL A 256 31.95 -3.09 -34.37
CA VAL A 256 31.62 -1.92 -33.55
C VAL A 256 32.75 -0.91 -33.63
N PHE A 257 32.43 0.29 -34.11
CA PHE A 257 33.34 1.41 -34.26
C PHE A 257 33.01 2.49 -33.23
N GLN A 258 34.01 2.98 -32.51
CA GLN A 258 33.89 4.20 -31.72
C GLN A 258 34.41 5.37 -32.54
N VAL A 259 33.56 6.36 -32.80
CA VAL A 259 33.90 7.57 -33.54
C VAL A 259 33.85 8.75 -32.57
N PRO A 260 34.90 9.59 -32.49
CA PRO A 260 34.88 10.82 -31.68
C PRO A 260 33.68 11.68 -32.07
N GLY A 261 32.86 12.07 -31.11
CA GLY A 261 31.76 12.99 -31.34
C GLY A 261 32.31 14.39 -31.56
N SER A 262 32.23 14.93 -32.78
CA SER A 262 32.49 16.35 -33.00
C SER A 262 31.34 17.15 -32.40
N VAL A 263 31.55 17.75 -31.24
CA VAL A 263 30.60 18.71 -30.67
C VAL A 263 30.78 20.01 -31.45
N THR A 264 29.97 20.22 -32.49
CA THR A 264 29.82 21.56 -33.08
C THR A 264 28.93 22.36 -32.13
N SER A 265 29.55 23.18 -31.28
CA SER A 265 28.84 24.21 -30.53
C SER A 265 28.29 25.25 -31.52
N ILE A 266 26.97 25.44 -31.51
CA ILE A 266 26.27 26.52 -32.23
C ILE A 266 26.13 27.72 -31.29
#